data_AF-A0A2A5HQP4-F1
#
_entry.id   AF-A0A2A5HQP4-F1
#
_cell.length_a   1.000
_cell.length_b   1.000
_cell.length_c   1.000
_cell.angle_alpha   90.00
_cell.angle_beta   90.00
_cell.angle_gamma   90.00
#
_symmetry.space_group_name_H-M   'P 1'
#
loop_
_entity.id
_entity.type
_entity.pdbx_description
1 polymer ?
#
loop_
_entity_poly.entity_id
_entity_poly.type
_entity_poly.pdbx_seq_one_letter_code
_entity_poly.pdbx_strand_id
1 'polypeptide(L)'
;MNDTTANTEKRNIIILVAGTVDPVSAISNLTTRAASYSGSNDYWAENPEFTAQLNALSDESEMLALFPSHGWSGDNTKENREIAGAYLANRLCGSNGEIAYYSGYRKIPVSFHLIGHSHGGNVINELSKRAAVAAEWPEQWKIKSITYLSTPFFNDQHQLDSRALATDCNIINVFNRFDLTQRLIANFTMYDLSAAIALSKKETPELLKHLQHLGTYPYNEIIDRTKAVFEKFSPLSFIFNSAKYKYNNEDGHYVFQGVVELLDTLSQLISLIKDTAKTLSTTLYTPSDKNVQKYIPPSTHYFISEDLYDNVATMLDKLTADLNHISQEFSERDAKQDYRITPLISEISPTLNRVIDFMSIDTKEASGSFVDLLYSIIKNQIQNFDNTSADPKAQLPEHLHEHLHHIDVSENDPYHQQGILANFDALMQQLESIEDDYQASPNQQNLLRMIITLASPQAEVKTYTQTLKKGLDLVGKFIGKGNFSPKRIVLTLITLRGALSPARKTALHLKRLLVSYSKLFDEFNIDLLKPEAAAKLQTEAPKPNAEEKESSPPPPVGGLMHFSTVSHSISRQVLGDEAMRLLRSSIDTPLKK
;
A
#
# COMPACT_ATOMS: atom_id res chain seq x y z
N MET A 1 22.38 59.61 28.96
CA MET A 1 22.74 58.67 27.89
C MET A 1 23.33 57.44 28.54
N ASN A 2 22.46 56.48 28.90
CA ASN A 2 22.81 55.10 29.19
C ASN A 2 21.80 54.31 28.37
N ASP A 3 22.16 54.03 27.13
CA ASP A 3 21.42 53.15 26.24
C ASP A 3 21.83 51.73 26.62
N THR A 4 21.27 51.25 27.74
CA THR A 4 21.23 49.83 28.03
C THR A 4 20.29 49.23 27.00
N THR A 5 20.88 48.65 25.95
CA THR A 5 20.23 47.69 25.07
C THR A 5 19.56 46.62 25.94
N ALA A 6 18.26 46.81 26.19
CA ALA A 6 17.42 45.74 26.68
C ALA A 6 17.49 44.65 25.60
N ASN A 7 18.32 43.65 25.85
CA ASN A 7 18.35 42.43 25.09
C ASN A 7 16.95 41.83 25.25
N THR A 8 16.02 42.17 24.33
CA THR A 8 14.67 41.60 24.35
C THR A 8 14.85 40.11 24.18
N GLU A 9 14.67 39.39 25.28
CA GLU A 9 14.85 37.94 25.43
C GLU A 9 14.01 37.22 24.36
N LYS A 10 14.61 37.02 23.18
CA LYS A 10 13.98 36.32 22.05
C LYS A 10 14.09 34.84 22.36
N ARG A 11 13.00 34.09 22.29
CA ARG A 11 13.03 32.63 22.43
C ARG A 11 12.82 31.98 21.06
N ASN A 12 13.67 31.04 20.70
CA ASN A 12 13.48 30.16 19.56
C ASN A 12 12.98 28.80 20.07
N ILE A 13 12.03 28.20 19.37
CA ILE A 13 11.45 26.91 19.74
C ILE A 13 11.39 26.02 18.51
N ILE A 14 12.12 24.90 18.52
CA ILE A 14 11.99 23.85 17.50
C ILE A 14 10.85 22.92 17.91
N ILE A 15 9.95 22.65 16.98
CA ILE A 15 8.84 21.71 17.16
C ILE A 15 8.99 20.60 16.14
N LEU A 16 9.08 19.36 16.63
CA LEU A 16 9.11 18.17 15.78
C LEU A 16 7.73 17.55 15.67
N VAL A 17 7.30 17.28 14.44
CA VAL A 17 6.02 16.62 14.15
C VAL A 17 6.30 15.39 13.30
N ALA A 18 6.17 14.23 13.93
CA ALA A 18 6.42 12.93 13.31
C ALA A 18 5.41 12.60 12.20
N GLY A 19 5.83 11.76 11.27
CA GLY A 19 4.97 11.15 10.24
C GLY A 19 4.55 9.73 10.60
N THR A 20 4.08 8.97 9.61
CA THR A 20 3.86 7.52 9.77
C THR A 20 5.19 6.77 9.92
N VAL A 21 5.22 5.78 10.81
CA VAL A 21 6.36 4.86 10.96
C VAL A 21 6.27 3.70 9.96
N ASP A 22 5.09 3.46 9.40
CA ASP A 22 4.79 2.34 8.53
C ASP A 22 3.76 2.75 7.45
N PRO A 23 4.20 3.51 6.43
CA PRO A 23 3.33 4.11 5.41
C PRO A 23 2.56 3.10 4.55
N VAL A 24 2.94 1.82 4.61
CA VAL A 24 2.31 0.74 3.83
C VAL A 24 1.75 -0.37 4.73
N SER A 25 1.69 -0.15 6.04
CA SER A 25 1.20 -1.16 7.01
C SER A 25 1.92 -2.52 6.90
N ALA A 26 3.22 -2.52 6.59
CA ALA A 26 4.04 -3.72 6.45
C ALA A 26 4.41 -4.37 7.79
N ILE A 27 4.42 -3.60 8.87
CA ILE A 27 4.70 -4.05 10.23
C ILE A 27 3.37 -4.01 10.98
N SER A 28 2.80 -5.18 11.27
CA SER A 28 1.53 -5.33 12.01
C SER A 28 1.58 -4.84 13.48
N ASN A 29 2.57 -4.03 13.87
CA ASN A 29 2.79 -3.61 15.24
C ASN A 29 1.97 -2.36 15.57
N LEU A 30 0.86 -2.56 16.28
CA LEU A 30 0.00 -1.50 16.82
C LEU A 30 0.70 -0.59 17.83
N THR A 31 1.87 -1.00 18.33
CA THR A 31 2.62 -0.24 19.33
C THR A 31 3.52 0.81 18.72
N THR A 32 3.82 0.79 17.41
CA THR A 32 4.60 1.84 16.76
C THR A 32 3.64 2.82 16.10
N ARG A 33 3.17 3.80 16.87
CA ARG A 33 2.51 5.01 16.33
C ARG A 33 3.52 6.15 16.41
N ALA A 34 3.40 7.16 15.54
CA ALA A 34 4.07 8.44 15.82
C ALA A 34 3.74 8.83 17.28
N ALA A 35 4.73 9.41 17.97
CA ALA A 35 4.78 9.54 19.43
C ALA A 35 3.40 9.79 20.05
N SER A 36 3.07 9.23 21.22
CA SER A 36 1.82 9.62 21.89
C SER A 36 2.08 10.83 22.78
N TYR A 37 1.05 11.66 23.06
CA TYR A 37 1.18 12.80 23.98
C TYR A 37 1.55 12.38 25.42
N SER A 38 1.60 11.08 25.72
CA SER A 38 1.79 10.50 27.06
C SER A 38 2.74 9.28 27.11
N GLY A 39 3.43 8.90 26.03
CA GLY A 39 4.09 7.60 25.90
C GLY A 39 5.60 7.63 25.64
N SER A 40 6.20 6.44 25.71
CA SER A 40 7.64 6.15 25.55
C SER A 40 8.09 5.87 24.11
N ASN A 41 7.19 5.96 23.13
CA ASN A 41 7.54 5.79 21.72
C ASN A 41 8.05 7.11 21.17
N ASP A 42 9.34 7.15 20.88
CA ASP A 42 9.95 8.28 20.22
C ASP A 42 10.25 7.90 18.78
N TYR A 43 9.37 8.34 17.88
CA TYR A 43 9.55 8.24 16.43
C TYR A 43 10.93 8.74 15.99
N TRP A 44 11.47 9.76 16.67
CA TRP A 44 12.76 10.36 16.34
C TRP A 44 13.93 9.57 16.95
N ALA A 45 13.69 8.69 17.94
CA ALA A 45 14.73 7.84 18.53
C ALA A 45 15.26 6.79 17.55
N GLU A 46 14.49 6.42 16.52
CA GLU A 46 14.98 5.60 15.40
C GLU A 46 15.98 6.35 14.50
N ASN A 47 16.12 7.68 14.68
CA ASN A 47 17.01 8.55 13.91
C ASN A 47 17.99 9.26 14.87
N PRO A 48 18.94 8.53 15.49
CA PRO A 48 19.81 9.06 16.53
C PRO A 48 20.73 10.18 16.03
N GLU A 49 21.18 10.11 14.78
CA GLU A 49 22.03 11.15 14.17
C GLU A 49 21.27 12.46 13.99
N PHE A 50 20.06 12.41 13.42
CA PHE A 50 19.17 13.57 13.32
C PHE A 50 18.91 14.22 14.69
N THR A 51 18.58 13.40 15.69
CA THR A 51 18.32 13.90 17.06
C THR A 51 19.57 14.52 17.69
N ALA A 52 20.74 13.91 17.50
CA ALA A 52 22.01 14.45 17.99
C ALA A 52 22.36 15.80 17.34
N GLN A 53 22.09 15.96 16.03
CA GLN A 53 22.30 17.22 15.33
C GLN A 53 21.43 18.36 15.87
N LEU A 54 20.15 18.08 16.18
CA LEU A 54 19.26 19.08 16.76
C LEU A 54 19.58 19.41 18.21
N ASN A 55 20.00 18.42 19.00
CA ASN A 55 20.46 18.64 20.37
C ASN A 55 21.73 19.51 20.39
N ALA A 56 22.71 19.22 19.53
CA ALA A 56 23.90 20.06 19.38
C ALA A 56 23.55 21.51 19.02
N LEU A 57 22.58 21.72 18.12
CA LEU A 57 22.08 23.05 17.79
C LEU A 57 21.42 23.75 19.00
N SER A 58 20.69 23.01 19.83
CA SER A 58 20.08 23.52 21.07
C SER A 58 21.12 23.89 22.12
N ASP A 59 22.18 23.09 22.25
CA ASP A 59 23.27 23.33 23.21
C ASP A 59 24.09 24.59 22.86
N GLU A 60 24.17 24.94 21.57
CA GLU A 60 24.86 26.14 21.08
C GLU A 60 24.07 27.43 21.28
N SER A 61 22.77 27.36 21.60
CA SER A 61 21.89 28.53 21.75
C SER A 61 21.06 28.46 23.02
N GLU A 62 21.45 29.21 24.06
CA GLU A 62 20.72 29.31 25.35
C GLU A 62 19.24 29.73 25.22
N MET A 63 18.87 30.30 24.08
CA MET A 63 17.53 30.77 23.77
C MET A 63 16.73 29.80 22.89
N LEU A 64 17.24 28.61 22.60
CA LEU A 64 16.60 27.59 21.79
C LEU A 64 16.09 26.45 22.66
N ALA A 65 14.80 26.11 22.52
CA ALA A 65 14.20 24.94 23.17
C ALA A 65 13.69 23.94 22.12
N LEU A 66 13.89 22.65 22.37
CA LEU A 66 13.25 21.57 21.62
C LEU A 66 11.93 21.19 22.29
N PHE A 67 10.83 21.17 21.54
CA PHE A 67 9.54 20.69 22.02
C PHE A 67 9.33 19.22 21.58
N PRO A 68 9.50 18.24 22.47
CA PRO A 68 9.39 16.82 22.12
C PRO A 68 7.94 16.29 22.25
N SER A 69 6.98 17.09 22.72
CA SER A 69 5.70 16.60 23.24
C SER A 69 4.51 16.81 22.29
N HIS A 70 4.67 16.48 21.01
CA HIS A 70 3.54 16.36 20.08
C HIS A 70 3.37 14.92 19.65
N GLY A 71 2.15 14.41 19.81
CA GLY A 71 1.86 13.04 19.48
C GLY A 71 0.61 12.82 18.64
N TRP A 72 0.69 12.03 17.60
CA TRP A 72 -0.47 11.66 16.78
C TRP A 72 -0.15 10.38 16.03
N SER A 73 -1.12 9.69 15.46
CA SER A 73 -0.88 8.35 14.92
C SER A 73 -0.06 8.31 13.62
N GLY A 74 0.24 9.45 12.99
CA GLY A 74 1.14 9.53 11.82
C GLY A 74 0.47 9.23 10.48
N ASP A 75 -0.66 8.51 10.47
CA ASP A 75 -1.39 8.11 9.26
C ASP A 75 -2.91 8.01 9.49
N ASN A 76 -3.58 9.16 9.51
CA ASN A 76 -5.02 9.22 9.69
C ASN A 76 -5.71 10.01 8.56
N THR A 77 -7.05 9.92 8.56
CA THR A 77 -7.96 10.72 7.74
C THR A 77 -7.66 12.21 7.78
N LYS A 78 -8.17 12.94 6.78
CA LYS A 78 -8.04 14.39 6.63
C LYS A 78 -8.35 15.13 7.94
N GLU A 79 -9.48 14.82 8.57
CA GLU A 79 -9.98 15.50 9.77
C GLU A 79 -9.01 15.32 10.95
N ASN A 80 -8.32 14.20 11.03
CA ASN A 80 -7.39 13.97 12.12
C ASN A 80 -6.13 14.80 12.01
N ARG A 81 -5.65 15.06 10.79
CA ARG A 81 -4.52 15.97 10.57
C ARG A 81 -4.92 17.40 10.94
N GLU A 82 -6.13 17.81 10.57
CA GLU A 82 -6.73 19.10 10.97
C GLU A 82 -6.84 19.22 12.49
N ILE A 83 -7.38 18.20 13.16
CA ILE A 83 -7.52 18.16 14.63
C ILE A 83 -6.15 18.16 15.32
N ALA A 84 -5.18 17.36 14.83
CA ALA A 84 -3.86 17.27 15.43
C ALA A 84 -3.11 18.61 15.35
N GLY A 85 -3.13 19.27 14.18
CA GLY A 85 -2.50 20.58 14.00
C GLY A 85 -3.18 21.67 14.84
N ALA A 86 -4.51 21.70 14.84
CA ALA A 86 -5.27 22.62 15.67
C ALA A 86 -5.00 22.40 17.17
N TYR A 87 -4.96 21.14 17.61
CA TYR A 87 -4.68 20.79 18.99
C TYR A 87 -3.26 21.19 19.41
N LEU A 88 -2.26 21.01 18.54
CA LEU A 88 -0.90 21.46 18.82
C LEU A 88 -0.86 22.98 19.04
N ALA A 89 -1.45 23.78 18.16
CA ALA A 89 -1.58 25.22 18.37
C ALA A 89 -2.30 25.55 19.70
N ASN A 90 -3.42 24.87 19.98
CA ASN A 90 -4.19 25.05 21.21
C ASN A 90 -3.36 24.81 22.47
N ARG A 91 -2.52 23.75 22.49
CA ARG A 91 -1.63 23.47 23.62
C ARG A 91 -0.51 24.50 23.77
N LEU A 92 0.07 24.97 22.67
CA LEU A 92 1.15 25.95 22.72
C LEU A 92 0.66 27.27 23.31
N CYS A 93 -0.46 27.79 22.81
CA CYS A 93 -0.99 29.09 23.20
C CYS A 93 -2.04 29.04 24.31
N GLY A 94 -2.58 27.87 24.66
CA GLY A 94 -3.65 27.67 25.65
C GLY A 94 -5.01 28.18 25.20
N SER A 95 -5.41 27.85 23.97
CA SER A 95 -6.75 28.14 23.45
C SER A 95 -7.65 26.90 23.50
N ASN A 96 -8.95 27.09 23.24
CA ASN A 96 -9.94 25.99 23.21
C ASN A 96 -9.99 25.14 24.50
N GLY A 97 -9.80 25.78 25.65
CA GLY A 97 -9.82 25.13 26.97
C GLY A 97 -8.53 24.40 27.36
N GLU A 98 -7.49 24.41 26.52
CA GLU A 98 -6.20 23.80 26.83
C GLU A 98 -5.32 24.73 27.70
N ILE A 99 -4.43 24.13 28.50
CA ILE A 99 -3.46 24.87 29.31
C ILE A 99 -2.26 25.24 28.42
N ALA A 100 -1.92 26.53 28.36
CA ALA A 100 -0.77 27.01 27.59
C ALA A 100 0.54 26.43 28.10
N TYR A 101 1.19 25.60 27.29
CA TYR A 101 2.52 25.05 27.58
C TYR A 101 3.55 26.18 27.75
N TYR A 102 3.50 27.18 26.88
CA TYR A 102 4.37 28.36 26.93
C TYR A 102 3.67 29.58 27.54
N SER A 103 2.89 29.37 28.62
CA SER A 103 2.18 30.46 29.32
C SER A 103 3.09 31.62 29.74
N GLY A 104 4.32 31.32 30.18
CA GLY A 104 5.34 32.31 30.56
C GLY A 104 5.88 33.15 29.40
N TYR A 105 5.74 32.71 28.15
CA TYR A 105 6.30 33.39 26.98
C TYR A 105 5.31 34.27 26.23
N ARG A 106 4.06 34.37 26.70
CA ARG A 106 2.99 35.14 26.03
C ARG A 106 3.29 36.64 25.89
N LYS A 107 4.24 37.20 26.65
CA LYS A 107 4.62 38.62 26.64
C LYS A 107 5.96 38.91 25.97
N ILE A 108 6.65 37.88 25.46
CA ILE A 108 7.93 38.03 24.77
C ILE A 108 7.84 37.55 23.32
N PRO A 109 8.69 38.07 22.41
CA PRO A 109 8.81 37.55 21.05
C PRO A 109 9.29 36.09 21.04
N VAL A 110 8.59 35.25 20.28
CA VAL A 110 8.94 33.83 20.11
C VAL A 110 9.00 33.50 18.63
N SER A 111 10.08 32.85 18.21
CA SER A 111 10.26 32.29 16.87
C SER A 111 10.06 30.78 16.92
N PHE A 112 9.07 30.27 16.20
CA PHE A 112 8.83 28.84 16.04
C PHE A 112 9.53 28.33 14.78
N HIS A 113 10.20 27.19 14.91
CA HIS A 113 10.89 26.46 13.84
C HIS A 113 10.25 25.08 13.75
N LEU A 114 9.44 24.85 12.73
CA LEU A 114 8.62 23.64 12.65
C LEU A 114 9.31 22.64 11.73
N ILE A 115 9.47 21.39 12.18
CA ILE A 115 10.03 20.30 11.35
C ILE A 115 9.00 19.18 11.30
N GLY A 116 8.53 18.85 10.11
CA GLY A 116 7.53 17.80 9.88
C GLY A 116 8.04 16.75 8.92
N HIS A 117 7.90 15.48 9.28
CA HIS A 117 8.14 14.39 8.34
C HIS A 117 6.84 13.81 7.78
N SER A 118 6.81 13.45 6.51
CA SER A 118 5.63 12.86 5.86
C SER A 118 4.38 13.72 6.12
N HIS A 119 3.26 13.11 6.50
CA HIS A 119 2.05 13.81 6.90
C HIS A 119 2.19 14.72 8.14
N GLY A 120 3.27 14.60 8.92
CA GLY A 120 3.60 15.56 9.98
C GLY A 120 3.83 16.98 9.44
N GLY A 121 4.30 17.11 8.20
CA GLY A 121 4.34 18.40 7.50
C GLY A 121 2.94 18.98 7.22
N ASN A 122 1.96 18.13 6.91
CA ASN A 122 0.58 18.57 6.74
C ASN A 122 -0.04 19.01 8.09
N VAL A 123 0.29 18.34 9.20
CA VAL A 123 -0.11 18.75 10.55
C VAL A 123 0.47 20.12 10.93
N ILE A 124 1.69 20.43 10.50
CA ILE A 124 2.28 21.77 10.64
C ILE A 124 1.48 22.83 9.87
N ASN A 125 1.02 22.50 8.67
CA ASN A 125 0.17 23.42 7.90
C ASN A 125 -1.14 23.68 8.64
N GLU A 126 -1.76 22.65 9.22
CA GLU A 126 -2.98 22.81 10.03
C GLU A 126 -2.75 23.59 11.34
N LEU A 127 -1.58 23.45 11.96
CA LEU A 127 -1.15 24.30 13.06
C LEU A 127 -1.13 25.77 12.64
N SER A 128 -0.55 26.07 11.47
CA SER A 128 -0.45 27.46 10.97
C SER A 128 -1.83 28.10 10.79
N LYS A 129 -2.82 27.36 10.27
CA LYS A 129 -4.21 27.82 10.15
C LYS A 129 -4.82 28.14 11.50
N ARG A 130 -4.60 27.29 12.50
CA ARG A 130 -5.12 27.52 13.85
C ARG A 130 -4.41 28.70 14.53
N ALA A 131 -3.10 28.81 14.40
CA ALA A 131 -2.31 29.94 14.91
C ALA A 131 -2.77 31.28 14.31
N ALA A 132 -3.14 31.31 13.03
CA ALA A 132 -3.61 32.50 12.34
C ALA A 132 -4.96 33.05 12.87
N VAL A 133 -5.77 32.24 13.56
CA VAL A 133 -7.13 32.63 13.98
C VAL A 133 -7.37 32.51 15.49
N ALA A 134 -6.51 31.85 16.24
CA ALA A 134 -6.64 31.74 17.69
C ALA A 134 -6.30 33.07 18.36
N ALA A 135 -7.27 33.66 19.08
CA ALA A 135 -7.08 34.94 19.77
C ALA A 135 -5.98 34.89 20.86
N GLU A 136 -5.73 33.71 21.41
CA GLU A 136 -4.70 33.47 22.40
C GLU A 136 -3.30 33.28 21.80
N TRP A 137 -3.18 33.15 20.47
CA TRP A 137 -1.88 33.16 19.79
C TRP A 137 -1.31 34.58 19.79
N PRO A 138 -0.22 34.85 20.53
CA PRO A 138 0.30 36.22 20.66
C PRO A 138 0.79 36.77 19.33
N GLU A 139 0.53 38.05 19.05
CA GLU A 139 0.91 38.69 17.77
C GLU A 139 2.42 38.64 17.49
N GLN A 140 3.22 38.75 18.55
CA GLN A 140 4.69 38.69 18.49
C GLN A 140 5.27 37.27 18.38
N TRP A 141 4.42 36.25 18.36
CA TRP A 141 4.80 34.86 18.09
C TRP A 141 4.69 34.60 16.60
N LYS A 142 5.81 34.25 15.98
CA LYS A 142 5.88 34.01 14.53
C LYS A 142 6.52 32.67 14.22
N ILE A 143 6.03 32.03 13.15
CA ILE A 143 6.69 30.85 12.56
C ILE A 143 7.77 31.36 11.61
N LYS A 144 9.02 31.03 11.89
CA LYS A 144 10.20 31.60 11.23
C LYS A 144 10.91 30.64 10.28
N SER A 145 10.72 29.34 10.49
CA SER A 145 11.08 28.36 9.47
C SER A 145 10.14 27.17 9.52
N ILE A 146 9.93 26.57 8.36
CA ILE A 146 9.28 25.28 8.22
C ILE A 146 10.21 24.37 7.44
N THR A 147 10.53 23.21 8.01
CA THR A 147 11.31 22.16 7.37
C THR A 147 10.40 20.97 7.08
N TYR A 148 10.15 20.71 5.81
CA TYR A 148 9.43 19.54 5.33
C TYR A 148 10.44 18.44 5.00
N LEU A 149 10.22 17.26 5.58
CA LEU A 149 11.03 16.08 5.35
C LEU A 149 10.14 15.03 4.70
N SER A 150 10.30 14.81 3.41
CA SER A 150 9.46 13.88 2.65
C SER A 150 7.95 14.12 2.82
N THR A 151 7.50 15.38 2.89
CA THR A 151 6.07 15.71 3.03
C THR A 151 5.37 15.66 1.67
N PRO A 152 4.20 15.01 1.55
CA PRO A 152 3.34 15.15 0.37
C PRO A 152 2.56 16.47 0.40
N PHE A 153 2.60 17.23 -0.69
CA PHE A 153 1.88 18.50 -0.84
C PHE A 153 0.64 18.30 -1.71
N PHE A 154 -0.53 18.26 -1.06
CA PHE A 154 -1.85 18.13 -1.68
C PHE A 154 -2.24 19.37 -2.49
N ASN A 155 -3.05 19.20 -3.54
CA ASN A 155 -3.53 20.34 -4.32
C ASN A 155 -4.56 21.16 -3.54
N ASP A 156 -5.47 20.50 -2.82
CA ASP A 156 -6.59 21.17 -2.13
C ASP A 156 -6.51 21.05 -0.60
N GLN A 157 -6.04 19.92 -0.08
CA GLN A 157 -5.97 19.68 1.36
C GLN A 157 -4.75 20.33 2.02
N HIS A 158 -4.86 20.57 3.33
CA HIS A 158 -3.72 20.93 4.17
C HIS A 158 -2.84 22.09 3.69
N GLN A 159 -3.48 23.09 3.07
CA GLN A 159 -2.80 24.31 2.60
C GLN A 159 -2.17 25.08 3.77
N LEU A 160 -1.01 25.71 3.53
CA LEU A 160 -0.32 26.53 4.52
C LEU A 160 -1.02 27.88 4.69
N ASP A 161 -1.15 28.37 5.94
CA ASP A 161 -1.63 29.72 6.23
C ASP A 161 -0.46 30.62 6.65
N SER A 162 -0.14 31.60 5.82
CA SER A 162 1.01 32.50 6.03
C SER A 162 0.80 33.59 7.08
N ARG A 163 -0.42 33.79 7.62
CA ARG A 163 -0.68 34.91 8.54
C ARG A 163 0.06 34.79 9.89
N ALA A 164 0.39 33.57 10.30
CA ALA A 164 1.19 33.30 11.49
C ALA A 164 2.71 33.23 11.20
N LEU A 165 3.12 33.28 9.93
CA LEU A 165 4.51 33.23 9.53
C LEU A 165 5.18 34.60 9.63
N ALA A 166 6.50 34.59 9.83
CA ALA A 166 7.33 35.76 9.59
C ALA A 166 7.37 36.05 8.08
N THR A 167 7.56 37.32 7.70
CA THR A 167 7.66 37.73 6.29
C THR A 167 8.87 37.13 5.59
N ASP A 168 9.94 36.84 6.34
CA ASP A 168 11.16 36.17 5.90
C ASP A 168 11.22 34.71 6.39
N CYS A 169 10.07 34.04 6.50
CA CYS A 169 10.02 32.63 6.89
C CYS A 169 10.73 31.76 5.86
N ASN A 170 11.76 31.02 6.28
CA ASN A 170 12.45 30.07 5.41
C ASN A 170 11.64 28.78 5.29
N ILE A 171 11.34 28.38 4.05
CA ILE A 171 10.71 27.10 3.74
C ILE A 171 11.79 26.17 3.21
N ILE A 172 12.11 25.13 3.97
CA ILE A 172 13.14 24.15 3.64
C ILE A 172 12.44 22.83 3.32
N ASN A 173 12.46 22.40 2.07
CA ASN A 173 11.86 21.15 1.65
C ASN A 173 12.93 20.16 1.23
N VAL A 174 13.06 19.08 1.98
CA VAL A 174 14.00 17.97 1.73
C VAL A 174 13.21 16.79 1.19
N PHE A 175 13.51 16.35 -0.02
CA PHE A 175 12.75 15.31 -0.70
C PHE A 175 13.65 14.26 -1.35
N ASN A 176 13.09 13.07 -1.58
CA ASN A 176 13.70 12.02 -2.38
C ASN A 176 12.76 11.68 -3.54
N ARG A 177 13.23 11.82 -4.78
CA ARG A 177 12.44 11.50 -5.98
C ARG A 177 11.90 10.07 -6.02
N PHE A 178 12.53 9.14 -5.30
CA PHE A 178 12.12 7.73 -5.27
C PHE A 178 11.10 7.43 -4.16
N ASP A 179 10.74 8.42 -3.34
CA ASP A 179 9.72 8.26 -2.30
C ASP A 179 8.30 8.26 -2.90
N LEU A 180 7.73 7.06 -3.03
CA LEU A 180 6.34 6.86 -3.49
C LEU A 180 5.29 7.19 -2.41
N THR A 181 5.70 7.55 -1.19
CA THR A 181 4.74 8.07 -0.20
C THR A 181 4.45 9.55 -0.46
N GLN A 182 5.45 10.33 -0.91
CA GLN A 182 5.26 11.73 -1.30
C GLN A 182 4.49 11.90 -2.60
N ARG A 183 4.45 10.86 -3.43
CA ARG A 183 3.90 10.86 -4.79
C ARG A 183 3.13 9.56 -5.00
N LEU A 184 1.88 9.60 -5.43
CA LEU A 184 0.99 8.45 -5.61
C LEU A 184 0.32 7.95 -4.31
N ILE A 185 1.07 7.38 -3.35
CA ILE A 185 0.43 6.71 -2.19
C ILE A 185 -0.35 7.73 -1.35
N ALA A 186 0.25 8.88 -1.04
CA ALA A 186 -0.43 9.95 -0.30
C ALA A 186 -1.57 10.62 -1.08
N ASN A 187 -1.72 10.40 -2.40
CA ASN A 187 -2.87 10.93 -3.13
C ASN A 187 -4.18 10.41 -2.56
N PHE A 188 -4.15 9.23 -1.94
CA PHE A 188 -5.29 8.61 -1.28
C PHE A 188 -5.23 8.85 0.22
N THR A 189 -6.19 9.62 0.74
CA THR A 189 -6.47 9.61 2.16
C THR A 189 -7.28 8.36 2.48
N MET A 190 -6.70 7.45 3.26
CA MET A 190 -7.27 6.14 3.59
C MET A 190 -7.74 6.07 5.05
N TYR A 191 -8.72 5.21 5.33
CA TYR A 191 -9.02 4.79 6.70
C TYR A 191 -7.91 3.88 7.26
N ASP A 192 -7.71 3.86 8.58
CA ASP A 192 -6.61 3.15 9.27
C ASP A 192 -6.65 1.63 9.02
N LEU A 193 -5.91 1.19 8.00
CA LEU A 193 -5.77 -0.22 7.65
C LEU A 193 -5.06 -1.02 8.75
N SER A 194 -4.15 -0.41 9.50
CA SER A 194 -3.45 -1.08 10.61
C SER A 194 -4.41 -1.47 11.73
N ALA A 195 -5.39 -0.63 12.04
CA ALA A 195 -6.48 -0.97 12.95
C ALA A 195 -7.39 -2.08 12.40
N ALA A 196 -7.70 -2.08 11.10
CA ALA A 196 -8.44 -3.17 10.47
C ALA A 196 -7.67 -4.51 10.53
N ILE A 197 -6.37 -4.48 10.21
CA ILE A 197 -5.47 -5.64 10.30
C ILE A 197 -5.43 -6.14 11.75
N ALA A 198 -5.33 -5.26 12.73
CA ALA A 198 -5.36 -5.62 14.14
C ALA A 198 -6.61 -6.39 14.56
N LEU A 199 -7.77 -5.98 14.06
CA LEU A 199 -9.03 -6.66 14.32
C LEU A 199 -9.07 -8.05 13.66
N SER A 200 -8.48 -8.18 12.46
CA SER A 200 -8.34 -9.45 11.76
C SER A 200 -7.27 -10.40 12.34
N LYS A 201 -6.49 -9.96 13.35
CA LYS A 201 -5.43 -10.78 13.96
C LYS A 201 -5.92 -12.07 14.59
N LYS A 202 -7.21 -12.18 14.93
CA LYS A 202 -7.77 -13.41 15.47
C LYS A 202 -7.82 -14.52 14.41
N GLU A 203 -8.19 -14.16 13.19
CA GLU A 203 -8.29 -15.06 12.04
C GLU A 203 -6.95 -15.21 11.29
N THR A 204 -6.04 -14.23 11.43
CA THR A 204 -4.76 -14.15 10.72
C THR A 204 -3.86 -15.40 10.88
N PRO A 205 -3.68 -16.03 12.06
CA PRO A 205 -2.81 -17.21 12.18
C PRO A 205 -3.27 -18.40 11.34
N GLU A 206 -4.56 -18.73 11.36
CA GLU A 206 -5.09 -19.82 10.54
C GLU A 206 -5.07 -19.45 9.05
N LEU A 207 -5.38 -18.19 8.71
CA LEU A 207 -5.28 -17.70 7.33
C LEU A 207 -3.85 -17.84 6.79
N LEU A 208 -2.84 -17.42 7.55
CA LEU A 208 -1.42 -17.56 7.19
C LEU A 208 -1.02 -19.03 7.05
N LYS A 209 -1.48 -19.90 7.95
CA LYS A 209 -1.21 -21.34 7.89
C LYS A 209 -1.77 -21.98 6.61
N HIS A 210 -3.01 -21.65 6.24
CA HIS A 210 -3.58 -22.15 4.98
C HIS A 210 -2.85 -21.57 3.75
N LEU A 211 -2.48 -20.29 3.76
CA LEU A 211 -1.69 -19.69 2.68
C LEU A 211 -0.30 -20.34 2.55
N GLN A 212 0.37 -20.62 3.67
CA GLN A 212 1.65 -21.34 3.69
C GLN A 212 1.50 -22.76 3.15
N HIS A 213 0.45 -23.47 3.56
CA HIS A 213 0.14 -24.78 3.03
C HIS A 213 -0.04 -24.75 1.51
N LEU A 214 -0.84 -23.80 0.98
CA LEU A 214 -0.97 -23.57 -0.46
C LEU A 214 0.37 -23.27 -1.14
N GLY A 215 1.23 -22.45 -0.51
CA GLY A 215 2.57 -22.14 -1.04
C GLY A 215 3.48 -23.36 -1.18
N THR A 216 3.29 -24.38 -0.35
CA THR A 216 4.04 -25.64 -0.37
C THR A 216 3.31 -26.79 -1.05
N TYR A 217 2.11 -26.54 -1.58
CA TYR A 217 1.23 -27.57 -2.11
C TYR A 217 1.85 -28.25 -3.35
N PRO A 218 1.74 -29.59 -3.53
CA PRO A 218 2.43 -30.34 -4.59
C PRO A 218 1.78 -30.18 -5.98
N TYR A 219 1.51 -28.95 -6.41
CA TYR A 219 0.86 -28.64 -7.70
C TYR A 219 1.57 -29.30 -8.88
N ASN A 220 2.90 -29.24 -8.91
CA ASN A 220 3.68 -29.79 -10.02
C ASN A 220 3.56 -31.31 -10.11
N GLU A 221 3.55 -32.01 -8.97
CA GLU A 221 3.42 -33.46 -8.95
C GLU A 221 2.04 -33.90 -9.46
N ILE A 222 0.97 -33.24 -8.99
CA ILE A 222 -0.39 -33.46 -9.50
C ILE A 222 -0.45 -33.22 -11.00
N ILE A 223 0.08 -32.08 -11.46
CA ILE A 223 0.11 -31.70 -12.88
C ILE A 223 0.90 -32.73 -13.71
N ASP A 224 2.04 -33.21 -13.22
CA ASP A 224 2.89 -34.15 -13.94
C ASP A 224 2.27 -35.54 -14.03
N ARG A 225 1.63 -36.03 -12.96
CA ARG A 225 0.81 -37.26 -12.99
C ARG A 225 -0.37 -37.12 -13.95
N THR A 226 -1.04 -35.97 -13.99
CA THR A 226 -2.07 -35.68 -15.01
C THR A 226 -1.50 -35.68 -16.42
N LYS A 227 -0.34 -35.05 -16.66
CA LYS A 227 0.32 -35.04 -17.98
C LYS A 227 0.66 -36.46 -18.44
N ALA A 228 1.11 -37.33 -17.55
CA ALA A 228 1.47 -38.71 -17.86
C ALA A 228 0.30 -39.49 -18.52
N VAL A 229 -0.94 -39.24 -18.10
CA VAL A 229 -2.15 -39.83 -18.72
C VAL A 229 -2.32 -39.39 -20.18
N PHE A 230 -1.81 -38.21 -20.54
CA PHE A 230 -1.92 -37.61 -21.87
C PHE A 230 -0.63 -37.68 -22.70
N GLU A 231 0.46 -38.29 -22.23
CA GLU A 231 1.73 -38.36 -22.98
C GLU A 231 1.59 -39.02 -24.36
N LYS A 232 0.75 -40.06 -24.44
CA LYS A 232 0.41 -40.76 -25.69
C LYS A 232 -0.95 -40.31 -26.24
N PHE A 233 -1.27 -39.02 -26.11
CA PHE A 233 -2.54 -38.49 -26.58
C PHE A 233 -2.71 -38.72 -28.09
N SER A 234 -3.70 -39.56 -28.43
CA SER A 234 -4.20 -39.72 -29.79
C SER A 234 -5.58 -39.07 -29.90
N PRO A 235 -5.77 -38.06 -30.77
CA PRO A 235 -7.07 -37.44 -30.97
C PRO A 235 -8.16 -38.46 -31.33
N LEU A 236 -7.84 -39.47 -32.15
CA LEU A 236 -8.77 -40.55 -32.51
C LEU A 236 -9.08 -41.47 -31.32
N SER A 237 -8.08 -41.86 -30.54
CA SER A 237 -8.30 -42.69 -29.36
C SER A 237 -9.07 -41.95 -28.27
N PHE A 238 -8.89 -40.63 -28.16
CA PHE A 238 -9.65 -39.78 -27.23
C PHE A 238 -11.14 -39.70 -27.61
N ILE A 239 -11.48 -39.75 -28.90
CA ILE A 239 -12.88 -39.75 -29.38
C ILE A 239 -13.54 -41.11 -29.20
N PHE A 240 -12.87 -42.18 -29.66
CA PHE A 240 -13.48 -43.50 -29.81
C PHE A 240 -13.20 -44.42 -28.62
N ASN A 241 -12.26 -44.06 -27.75
CA ASN A 241 -11.86 -44.84 -26.58
C ASN A 241 -11.43 -43.90 -25.42
N SER A 242 -12.28 -42.93 -25.09
CA SER A 242 -12.03 -41.96 -24.01
C SER A 242 -11.84 -42.64 -22.64
N ALA A 243 -12.37 -43.85 -22.47
CA ALA A 243 -12.16 -44.71 -21.29
C ALA A 243 -10.69 -45.11 -21.08
N LYS A 244 -9.83 -45.00 -22.12
CA LYS A 244 -8.38 -45.21 -22.02
C LYS A 244 -7.67 -44.10 -21.23
N TYR A 245 -8.28 -42.92 -21.11
CA TYR A 245 -7.71 -41.77 -20.41
C TYR A 245 -8.16 -41.80 -18.95
N LYS A 246 -7.48 -42.66 -18.20
CA LYS A 246 -7.67 -42.83 -16.76
C LYS A 246 -6.33 -42.96 -16.07
N TYR A 247 -6.30 -42.58 -14.80
CA TYR A 247 -5.15 -42.89 -13.95
C TYR A 247 -5.10 -44.40 -13.65
N ASN A 248 -3.92 -44.90 -13.29
CA ASN A 248 -3.86 -46.14 -12.51
C ASN A 248 -4.41 -45.86 -11.09
N ASN A 249 -4.64 -46.90 -10.28
CA ASN A 249 -5.30 -46.72 -9.00
C ASN A 249 -4.49 -45.86 -8.02
N GLU A 250 -3.16 -45.99 -8.02
CA GLU A 250 -2.28 -45.24 -7.13
C GLU A 250 -2.23 -43.76 -7.51
N ASP A 251 -1.96 -43.45 -8.78
CA ASP A 251 -1.95 -42.09 -9.31
C ASP A 251 -3.34 -41.45 -9.21
N GLY A 252 -4.40 -42.23 -9.44
CA GLY A 252 -5.77 -41.78 -9.38
C GLY A 252 -6.16 -41.36 -7.98
N HIS A 253 -5.90 -42.22 -7.00
CA HIS A 253 -6.13 -41.92 -5.60
C HIS A 253 -5.33 -40.69 -5.15
N TYR A 254 -4.04 -40.63 -5.48
CA TYR A 254 -3.16 -39.50 -5.15
C TYR A 254 -3.69 -38.18 -5.72
N VAL A 255 -3.99 -38.13 -7.03
CA VAL A 255 -4.47 -36.91 -7.69
C VAL A 255 -5.84 -36.49 -7.15
N PHE A 256 -6.75 -37.44 -6.93
CA PHE A 256 -8.11 -37.12 -6.50
C PHE A 256 -8.12 -36.61 -5.06
N GLN A 257 -7.43 -37.28 -4.13
CA GLN A 257 -7.28 -36.81 -2.75
C GLN A 257 -6.59 -35.44 -2.70
N GLY A 258 -5.54 -35.24 -3.51
CA GLY A 258 -4.90 -33.93 -3.60
C GLY A 258 -5.86 -32.83 -4.07
N VAL A 259 -6.63 -33.06 -5.14
CA VAL A 259 -7.62 -32.06 -5.57
C VAL A 259 -8.67 -31.77 -4.49
N VAL A 260 -9.15 -32.80 -3.78
CA VAL A 260 -10.09 -32.64 -2.66
C VAL A 260 -9.49 -31.79 -1.53
N GLU A 261 -8.27 -32.09 -1.09
CA GLU A 261 -7.54 -31.35 -0.06
C GLU A 261 -7.31 -29.89 -0.46
N LEU A 262 -6.92 -29.64 -1.72
CA LEU A 262 -6.74 -28.29 -2.24
C LEU A 262 -8.04 -27.49 -2.19
N LEU A 263 -9.15 -28.09 -2.65
CA LEU A 263 -10.46 -27.43 -2.67
C LEU A 263 -10.99 -27.19 -1.26
N ASP A 264 -10.79 -28.13 -0.33
CA ASP A 264 -11.15 -27.96 1.08
C ASP A 264 -10.34 -26.83 1.75
N THR A 265 -9.04 -26.78 1.50
CA THR A 265 -8.18 -25.67 1.96
C THR A 265 -8.67 -24.32 1.44
N LEU A 266 -9.05 -24.24 0.15
CA LEU A 266 -9.57 -23.02 -0.45
C LEU A 266 -10.93 -22.62 0.17
N SER A 267 -11.83 -23.57 0.40
CA SER A 267 -13.10 -23.32 1.09
C SER A 267 -12.90 -22.80 2.52
N GLN A 268 -11.93 -23.34 3.26
CA GLN A 268 -11.58 -22.87 4.61
C GLN A 268 -11.02 -21.44 4.59
N LEU A 269 -10.13 -21.13 3.63
CA LEU A 269 -9.65 -19.76 3.41
C LEU A 269 -10.78 -18.77 3.13
N ILE A 270 -11.72 -19.14 2.25
CA ILE A 270 -12.88 -18.31 1.92
C ILE A 270 -13.73 -18.04 3.17
N SER A 271 -13.93 -19.05 4.02
CA SER A 271 -14.64 -18.89 5.30
C SER A 271 -13.94 -17.89 6.22
N LEU A 272 -12.62 -17.99 6.38
CA LEU A 272 -11.85 -17.08 7.22
C LEU A 272 -11.89 -15.62 6.70
N ILE A 273 -11.86 -15.44 5.38
CA ILE A 273 -12.03 -14.13 4.74
C ILE A 273 -13.42 -13.56 5.05
N LYS A 274 -14.47 -14.38 4.94
CA LYS A 274 -15.85 -13.99 5.25
C LYS A 274 -16.02 -13.60 6.72
N ASP A 275 -15.44 -14.37 7.65
CA ASP A 275 -15.48 -14.07 9.08
C ASP A 275 -14.73 -12.77 9.40
N THR A 276 -13.58 -12.53 8.75
CA THR A 276 -12.85 -11.27 8.85
C THR A 276 -13.71 -10.10 8.37
N ALA A 277 -14.35 -10.24 7.20
CA ALA A 277 -15.22 -9.20 6.65
C ALA A 277 -16.39 -8.88 7.58
N LYS A 278 -16.97 -9.90 8.24
CA LYS A 278 -18.04 -9.73 9.25
C LYS A 278 -17.57 -8.98 10.49
N THR A 279 -16.38 -9.30 10.99
CA THR A 279 -15.77 -8.58 12.13
C THR A 279 -15.57 -7.11 11.78
N LEU A 280 -15.06 -6.83 10.58
CA LEU A 280 -14.85 -5.47 10.10
C LEU A 280 -16.17 -4.71 9.87
N SER A 281 -17.23 -5.40 9.41
CA SER A 281 -18.53 -4.77 9.19
C SER A 281 -19.31 -4.43 10.46
N THR A 282 -18.91 -5.01 11.59
CA THR A 282 -19.52 -4.76 12.90
C THR A 282 -18.67 -3.87 13.80
N THR A 283 -17.49 -3.44 13.33
CA THR A 283 -16.57 -2.62 14.11
C THR A 283 -16.52 -1.19 13.60
N LEU A 284 -16.84 -0.24 14.49
CA LEU A 284 -16.72 1.19 14.21
C LEU A 284 -15.25 1.62 14.15
N TYR A 285 -14.95 2.45 13.17
CA TYR A 285 -13.66 3.10 13.03
C TYR A 285 -13.50 4.23 14.05
N THR A 286 -12.39 4.24 14.80
CA THR A 286 -12.06 5.28 15.80
C THR A 286 -10.60 5.73 15.69
N PRO A 287 -10.30 6.79 14.93
CA PRO A 287 -8.93 7.17 14.65
C PRO A 287 -8.41 8.26 15.58
N SER A 288 -7.82 7.94 16.72
CA SER A 288 -6.91 8.89 17.38
C SER A 288 -6.21 8.37 18.61
N ASP A 289 -5.18 9.12 19.01
CA ASP A 289 -4.74 9.20 20.38
C ASP A 289 -5.86 9.67 21.33
N LYS A 290 -5.91 9.08 22.53
CA LYS A 290 -6.93 9.37 23.55
C LYS A 290 -7.04 10.86 23.90
N ASN A 291 -5.97 11.63 23.78
CA ASN A 291 -5.96 13.05 24.14
C ASN A 291 -6.72 13.95 23.14
N VAL A 292 -6.80 13.53 21.87
CA VAL A 292 -7.53 14.28 20.83
C VAL A 292 -8.86 13.63 20.45
N GLN A 293 -9.13 12.42 20.94
CA GLN A 293 -10.39 11.70 20.71
C GLN A 293 -11.63 12.53 21.06
N LYS A 294 -11.55 13.39 22.09
CA LYS A 294 -12.63 14.29 22.50
C LYS A 294 -13.01 15.35 21.45
N TYR A 295 -12.14 15.62 20.48
CA TYR A 295 -12.38 16.57 19.39
C TYR A 295 -12.88 15.90 18.12
N ILE A 296 -12.90 14.57 18.06
CA ILE A 296 -13.36 13.85 16.90
C ILE A 296 -14.88 13.75 16.94
N PRO A 297 -15.58 14.11 15.86
CA PRO A 297 -17.00 13.83 15.73
C PRO A 297 -17.28 12.33 15.89
N PRO A 298 -18.40 11.92 16.49
CA PRO A 298 -18.78 10.51 16.56
C PRO A 298 -18.73 9.87 15.16
N SER A 299 -17.88 8.85 14.99
CA SER A 299 -17.79 8.12 13.74
C SER A 299 -19.02 7.25 13.55
N THR A 300 -19.64 7.34 12.38
CA THR A 300 -20.66 6.39 11.91
C THR A 300 -20.09 5.39 10.90
N HIS A 301 -18.78 5.47 10.65
CA HIS A 301 -18.12 4.65 9.64
C HIS A 301 -17.65 3.33 10.24
N TYR A 302 -18.05 2.23 9.61
CA TYR A 302 -17.55 0.89 9.89
C TYR A 302 -16.39 0.58 8.94
N PHE A 303 -15.44 -0.27 9.34
CA PHE A 303 -14.32 -0.63 8.46
C PHE A 303 -14.77 -1.27 7.15
N ILE A 304 -15.92 -1.93 7.13
CA ILE A 304 -16.62 -2.38 5.93
C ILE A 304 -18.10 -2.01 6.11
N SER A 305 -18.79 -1.50 5.08
CA SER A 305 -20.23 -1.25 5.18
C SER A 305 -21.03 -2.57 5.21
N GLU A 306 -22.22 -2.56 5.83
CA GLU A 306 -23.11 -3.73 5.86
C GLU A 306 -23.45 -4.22 4.44
N ASP A 307 -23.82 -3.30 3.54
CA ASP A 307 -24.08 -3.62 2.12
C ASP A 307 -22.87 -4.26 1.43
N LEU A 308 -21.65 -3.80 1.71
CA LEU A 308 -20.44 -4.38 1.15
C LEU A 308 -20.21 -5.79 1.70
N TYR A 309 -20.39 -6.00 3.00
CA TYR A 309 -20.29 -7.32 3.62
C TYR A 309 -21.30 -8.30 3.01
N ASP A 310 -22.56 -7.90 2.84
CA ASP A 310 -23.60 -8.78 2.26
C ASP A 310 -23.25 -9.20 0.82
N ASN A 311 -22.71 -8.28 0.03
CA ASN A 311 -22.21 -8.56 -1.30
C ASN A 311 -21.02 -9.53 -1.27
N VAL A 312 -20.03 -9.28 -0.40
CA VAL A 312 -18.86 -10.17 -0.20
C VAL A 312 -19.33 -11.57 0.19
N ALA A 313 -20.17 -11.68 1.23
CA ALA A 313 -20.66 -12.96 1.75
C ALA A 313 -21.42 -13.74 0.67
N THR A 314 -22.31 -13.07 -0.08
CA THR A 314 -23.07 -13.70 -1.16
C THR A 314 -22.16 -14.26 -2.26
N MET A 315 -21.11 -13.54 -2.65
CA MET A 315 -20.16 -14.00 -3.66
C MET A 315 -19.32 -15.17 -3.15
N LEU A 316 -18.80 -15.07 -1.93
CA LEU A 316 -17.99 -16.11 -1.31
C LEU A 316 -18.78 -17.40 -1.03
N ASP A 317 -20.07 -17.30 -0.66
CA ASP A 317 -20.93 -18.46 -0.46
C ASP A 317 -21.21 -19.20 -1.78
N LYS A 318 -21.41 -18.47 -2.88
CA LYS A 318 -21.54 -19.08 -4.22
C LYS A 318 -20.26 -19.79 -4.66
N LEU A 319 -19.10 -19.15 -4.46
CA LEU A 319 -17.81 -19.75 -4.78
C LEU A 319 -17.56 -21.01 -3.95
N THR A 320 -17.83 -20.96 -2.64
CA THR A 320 -17.70 -22.12 -1.74
C THR A 320 -18.61 -23.26 -2.17
N ALA A 321 -19.86 -22.98 -2.56
CA ALA A 321 -20.78 -24.00 -3.06
C ALA A 321 -20.24 -24.67 -4.35
N ASP A 322 -19.66 -23.89 -5.26
CA ASP A 322 -19.05 -24.40 -6.49
C ASP A 322 -17.81 -25.27 -6.20
N LEU A 323 -16.92 -24.83 -5.29
CA LEU A 323 -15.74 -25.62 -4.88
C LEU A 323 -16.15 -26.94 -4.20
N ASN A 324 -17.13 -26.89 -3.30
CA ASN A 324 -17.62 -28.07 -2.59
C ASN A 324 -18.26 -29.08 -3.55
N HIS A 325 -19.00 -28.61 -4.56
CA HIS A 325 -19.55 -29.50 -5.58
C HIS A 325 -18.45 -30.21 -6.37
N ILE A 326 -17.39 -29.49 -6.80
CA ILE A 326 -16.25 -30.12 -7.48
C ILE A 326 -15.58 -31.14 -6.55
N SER A 327 -15.33 -30.77 -5.28
CA SER A 327 -14.71 -31.65 -4.29
C SER A 327 -15.52 -32.93 -4.06
N GLN A 328 -16.85 -32.83 -4.02
CA GLN A 328 -17.75 -33.98 -3.91
C GLN A 328 -17.63 -34.92 -5.11
N GLU A 329 -17.59 -34.41 -6.35
CA GLU A 329 -17.45 -35.23 -7.55
C GLU A 329 -16.13 -36.03 -7.56
N PHE A 330 -15.02 -35.42 -7.11
CA PHE A 330 -13.75 -36.12 -6.93
C PHE A 330 -13.84 -37.17 -5.82
N SER A 331 -14.40 -36.83 -4.65
CA SER A 331 -14.51 -37.74 -3.50
C SER A 331 -15.35 -38.97 -3.82
N GLU A 332 -16.51 -38.79 -4.44
CA GLU A 332 -17.41 -39.88 -4.81
C GLU A 332 -16.80 -40.84 -5.83
N ARG A 333 -15.99 -40.31 -6.75
CA ARG A 333 -15.31 -41.10 -7.77
C ARG A 333 -14.11 -41.86 -7.18
N ASP A 334 -13.34 -41.25 -6.28
CA ASP A 334 -12.26 -41.93 -5.58
C ASP A 334 -12.79 -43.11 -4.74
N ALA A 335 -13.90 -42.91 -4.02
CA ALA A 335 -14.56 -43.98 -3.27
C ALA A 335 -15.00 -45.16 -4.16
N LYS A 336 -15.33 -44.90 -5.43
CA LYS A 336 -15.70 -45.90 -6.44
C LYS A 336 -14.49 -46.42 -7.25
N GLN A 337 -13.29 -45.91 -6.98
CA GLN A 337 -12.07 -46.14 -7.78
C GLN A 337 -12.25 -45.81 -9.28
N ASP A 338 -13.08 -44.81 -9.60
CA ASP A 338 -13.36 -44.37 -10.96
C ASP A 338 -12.48 -43.19 -11.39
N TYR A 339 -11.26 -43.50 -11.81
CA TYR A 339 -10.25 -42.52 -12.19
C TYR A 339 -10.28 -42.11 -13.67
N ARG A 340 -11.42 -42.24 -14.34
CA ARG A 340 -11.59 -41.79 -15.74
C ARG A 340 -11.66 -40.26 -15.81
N ILE A 341 -10.77 -39.66 -16.59
CA ILE A 341 -10.63 -38.19 -16.66
C ILE A 341 -11.73 -37.55 -17.50
N THR A 342 -12.05 -38.15 -18.65
CA THR A 342 -12.98 -37.52 -19.61
C THR A 342 -14.40 -37.32 -19.04
N PRO A 343 -15.02 -38.33 -18.39
CA PRO A 343 -16.32 -38.16 -17.75
C PRO A 343 -16.29 -37.13 -16.63
N LEU A 344 -15.28 -37.21 -15.75
CA LEU A 344 -15.08 -36.25 -14.65
C LEU A 344 -15.02 -34.81 -15.16
N ILE A 345 -14.17 -34.51 -16.15
CA ILE A 345 -14.08 -33.14 -16.68
C ILE A 345 -15.44 -32.70 -17.24
N SER A 346 -16.17 -33.57 -17.95
CA SER A 346 -17.48 -33.23 -18.50
C SER A 346 -18.50 -32.90 -17.41
N GLU A 347 -18.49 -33.63 -16.29
CA GLU A 347 -19.38 -33.44 -15.14
C GLU A 347 -19.08 -32.13 -14.41
N ILE A 348 -17.81 -31.85 -14.11
CA ILE A 348 -17.43 -30.65 -13.36
C ILE A 348 -17.36 -29.39 -14.24
N SER A 349 -17.29 -29.51 -15.58
CA SER A 349 -17.11 -28.37 -16.50
C SER A 349 -18.08 -27.21 -16.27
N PRO A 350 -19.40 -27.40 -16.07
CA PRO A 350 -20.32 -26.30 -15.81
C PRO A 350 -19.96 -25.51 -14.54
N THR A 351 -19.60 -26.21 -13.47
CA THR A 351 -19.22 -25.61 -12.19
C THR A 351 -17.83 -24.98 -12.26
N LEU A 352 -16.87 -25.65 -12.88
CA LEU A 352 -15.53 -25.10 -13.12
C LEU A 352 -15.58 -23.84 -14.00
N ASN A 353 -16.50 -23.76 -14.97
CA ASN A 353 -16.70 -22.53 -15.75
C ASN A 353 -17.18 -21.37 -14.87
N ARG A 354 -18.06 -21.59 -13.89
CA ARG A 354 -18.48 -20.54 -12.96
C ARG A 354 -17.33 -20.05 -12.08
N VAL A 355 -16.45 -20.94 -11.65
CA VAL A 355 -15.21 -20.57 -10.93
C VAL A 355 -14.28 -19.74 -11.83
N ILE A 356 -14.12 -20.12 -13.10
CA ILE A 356 -13.34 -19.36 -14.09
C ILE A 356 -13.99 -17.99 -14.35
N ASP A 357 -15.31 -17.93 -14.48
CA ASP A 357 -16.09 -16.69 -14.67
C ASP A 357 -15.90 -15.74 -13.49
N PHE A 358 -15.92 -16.26 -12.26
CA PHE A 358 -15.67 -15.47 -11.06
C PHE A 358 -14.30 -14.76 -11.10
N MET A 359 -13.26 -15.45 -11.60
CA MET A 359 -11.90 -14.91 -11.72
C MET A 359 -11.68 -14.07 -12.98
N SER A 360 -12.63 -14.07 -13.93
CA SER A 360 -12.49 -13.42 -15.23
C SER A 360 -12.52 -11.90 -15.12
N ILE A 361 -11.77 -11.26 -16.02
CA ILE A 361 -11.68 -9.81 -16.13
C ILE A 361 -11.92 -9.39 -17.58
N ASP A 362 -12.81 -8.41 -17.76
CA ASP A 362 -12.85 -7.59 -18.97
C ASP A 362 -11.77 -6.52 -18.86
N THR A 363 -10.69 -6.67 -19.63
CA THR A 363 -9.56 -5.73 -19.61
C THR A 363 -9.92 -4.32 -20.11
N LYS A 364 -11.04 -4.15 -20.82
CA LYS A 364 -11.46 -2.83 -21.31
C LYS A 364 -12.25 -2.08 -20.25
N GLU A 365 -13.27 -2.73 -19.69
CA GLU A 365 -14.11 -2.16 -18.65
C GLU A 365 -13.49 -2.25 -17.25
N ALA A 366 -12.38 -3.00 -17.14
CA ALA A 366 -11.70 -3.35 -15.89
C ALA A 366 -12.65 -3.97 -14.85
N SER A 367 -13.59 -4.80 -15.31
CA SER A 367 -14.67 -5.38 -14.48
C SER A 367 -14.70 -6.89 -14.53
N GLY A 368 -15.30 -7.49 -13.50
CA GLY A 368 -15.41 -8.94 -13.31
C GLY A 368 -15.63 -9.29 -11.85
N SER A 369 -16.29 -10.41 -11.52
CA SER A 369 -16.79 -10.62 -10.14
C SER A 369 -15.73 -10.48 -9.04
N PHE A 370 -14.56 -11.11 -9.22
CA PHE A 370 -13.46 -10.97 -8.27
C PHE A 370 -12.87 -9.53 -8.26
N VAL A 371 -12.75 -8.92 -9.42
CA VAL A 371 -12.16 -7.58 -9.58
C VAL A 371 -13.07 -6.50 -9.01
N ASP A 372 -14.38 -6.58 -9.25
CA ASP A 372 -15.41 -5.69 -8.71
C ASP A 372 -15.48 -5.78 -7.19
N LEU A 373 -15.31 -6.99 -6.64
CA LEU A 373 -15.20 -7.23 -5.21
C LEU A 373 -13.97 -6.52 -4.62
N LEU A 374 -12.79 -6.73 -5.21
CA LEU A 374 -11.55 -6.05 -4.78
C LEU A 374 -11.69 -4.53 -4.88
N TYR A 375 -12.22 -4.02 -5.98
CA TYR A 375 -12.49 -2.59 -6.16
C TYR A 375 -13.40 -2.05 -5.07
N SER A 376 -14.49 -2.76 -4.75
CA SER A 376 -15.45 -2.31 -3.73
C SER A 376 -14.82 -2.27 -2.34
N ILE A 377 -13.95 -3.22 -2.00
CA ILE A 377 -13.18 -3.24 -0.75
C ILE A 377 -12.22 -2.05 -0.68
N ILE A 378 -11.42 -1.83 -1.75
CA ILE A 378 -10.45 -0.72 -1.80
C ILE A 378 -11.18 0.62 -1.74
N LYS A 379 -12.23 0.80 -2.53
CA LYS A 379 -13.03 2.03 -2.55
C LYS A 379 -13.64 2.35 -1.19
N ASN A 380 -14.07 1.34 -0.43
CA ASN A 380 -14.58 1.55 0.92
C ASN A 380 -13.52 2.13 1.87
N GLN A 381 -12.22 1.87 1.62
CA GLN A 381 -11.12 2.41 2.42
C GLN A 381 -10.67 3.81 1.99
N ILE A 382 -10.98 4.24 0.76
CA ILE A 382 -10.61 5.56 0.25
C ILE A 382 -11.58 6.60 0.82
N GLN A 383 -11.09 7.47 1.69
CA GLN A 383 -11.86 8.63 2.15
C GLN A 383 -11.85 9.76 1.12
N ASN A 384 -10.67 10.09 0.60
CA ASN A 384 -10.51 11.16 -0.39
C ASN A 384 -9.37 10.86 -1.35
N PHE A 385 -9.44 11.47 -2.54
CA PHE A 385 -8.34 11.50 -3.51
C PHE A 385 -7.98 12.95 -3.82
N ASP A 386 -6.69 13.28 -3.76
CA ASP A 386 -6.15 14.62 -4.01
C ASP A 386 -4.68 14.48 -4.38
N ASN A 387 -4.34 14.78 -5.63
CA ASN A 387 -2.99 14.60 -6.16
C ASN A 387 -1.96 15.36 -5.32
N THR A 388 -0.83 14.71 -5.09
CA THR A 388 0.27 15.25 -4.29
C THR A 388 1.51 15.53 -5.13
N SER A 389 2.26 16.54 -4.70
CA SER A 389 3.55 16.91 -5.25
C SER A 389 4.64 16.81 -4.19
N ALA A 390 5.89 16.60 -4.63
CA ALA A 390 7.06 16.78 -3.79
C ALA A 390 7.48 18.25 -3.64
N ASP A 391 6.98 19.16 -4.48
CA ASP A 391 7.25 20.61 -4.45
C ASP A 391 6.11 21.37 -3.74
N PRO A 392 6.37 22.10 -2.63
CA PRO A 392 5.36 22.86 -1.90
C PRO A 392 4.90 24.12 -2.62
N LYS A 393 5.54 24.55 -3.70
CA LYS A 393 5.34 25.88 -4.30
C LYS A 393 3.87 26.23 -4.56
N ALA A 394 3.04 25.25 -4.95
CA ALA A 394 1.60 25.44 -5.17
C ALA A 394 0.82 25.80 -3.89
N GLN A 395 1.29 25.35 -2.72
CA GLN A 395 0.69 25.66 -1.42
C GLN A 395 1.27 26.93 -0.77
N LEU A 396 2.31 27.53 -1.36
CA LEU A 396 2.99 28.70 -0.82
C LEU A 396 2.50 29.99 -1.49
N PRO A 397 2.26 31.05 -0.71
CA PRO A 397 2.03 32.37 -1.29
C PRO A 397 3.28 32.86 -2.03
N GLU A 398 3.09 33.67 -3.07
CA GLU A 398 4.15 34.12 -3.99
C GLU A 398 5.35 34.77 -3.28
N HIS A 399 5.11 35.55 -2.22
CA HIS A 399 6.17 36.20 -1.45
C HIS A 399 7.11 35.23 -0.72
N LEU A 400 6.70 33.98 -0.50
CA LEU A 400 7.56 32.96 0.11
C LEU A 400 8.33 32.13 -0.92
N HIS A 401 8.09 32.31 -2.23
CA HIS A 401 8.78 31.53 -3.27
C HIS A 401 10.28 31.83 -3.31
N GLU A 402 10.71 33.04 -2.96
CA GLU A 402 12.14 33.40 -2.87
C GLU A 402 12.82 32.84 -1.60
N HIS A 403 12.02 32.41 -0.62
CA HIS A 403 12.46 31.79 0.63
C HIS A 403 12.29 30.26 0.63
N LEU A 404 11.89 29.68 -0.50
CA LEU A 404 11.79 28.25 -0.70
C LEU A 404 13.15 27.67 -1.11
N HIS A 405 13.65 26.75 -0.30
CA HIS A 405 14.82 25.93 -0.57
C HIS A 405 14.38 24.49 -0.80
N HIS A 406 14.59 23.98 -2.01
CA HIS A 406 14.16 22.66 -2.43
C HIS A 406 15.39 21.75 -2.63
N ILE A 407 15.62 20.85 -1.67
CA ILE A 407 16.85 20.05 -1.54
C ILE A 407 16.55 18.60 -1.91
N ASP A 408 17.15 18.13 -3.00
CA ASP A 408 17.07 16.75 -3.47
C ASP A 408 18.14 15.89 -2.78
N VAL A 409 17.73 14.86 -2.06
CA VAL A 409 18.62 13.91 -1.38
C VAL A 409 18.63 12.52 -2.03
N SER A 410 18.13 12.38 -3.25
CA SER A 410 18.02 11.10 -3.96
C SER A 410 19.35 10.40 -4.22
N GLU A 411 20.48 11.11 -4.24
CA GLU A 411 21.80 10.49 -4.38
C GLU A 411 22.17 9.58 -3.19
N ASN A 412 21.55 9.80 -2.04
CA ASN A 412 21.74 8.99 -0.83
C ASN A 412 20.88 7.71 -0.85
N ASP A 413 19.95 7.58 -1.80
CA ASP A 413 19.12 6.38 -1.94
C ASP A 413 19.88 5.24 -2.62
N PRO A 414 19.91 4.01 -2.07
CA PRO A 414 20.53 2.86 -2.72
C PRO A 414 20.03 2.59 -4.15
N TYR A 415 18.77 2.94 -4.45
CA TYR A 415 18.21 2.81 -5.79
C TYR A 415 18.89 3.72 -6.81
N HIS A 416 19.42 4.87 -6.41
CA HIS A 416 20.11 5.81 -7.32
C HIS A 416 21.24 5.14 -8.11
N GLN A 417 21.96 4.21 -7.48
CA GLN A 417 23.09 3.51 -8.08
C GLN A 417 22.67 2.25 -8.84
N GLN A 418 21.68 1.54 -8.33
CA GLN A 418 21.29 0.19 -8.80
C GLN A 418 20.14 0.20 -9.82
N GLY A 419 19.32 1.24 -9.80
CA GLY A 419 18.15 1.42 -10.64
C GLY A 419 18.46 1.91 -12.05
N ILE A 420 17.45 1.85 -12.90
CA ILE A 420 17.42 2.48 -14.22
C ILE A 420 16.60 3.75 -14.11
N LEU A 421 17.27 4.89 -13.88
CA LEU A 421 16.60 6.17 -13.60
C LEU A 421 15.58 6.57 -14.67
N ALA A 422 15.94 6.46 -15.95
CA ALA A 422 15.02 6.77 -17.05
C ALA A 422 13.75 5.91 -17.05
N ASN A 423 13.82 4.67 -16.56
CA ASN A 423 12.66 3.78 -16.45
C ASN A 423 11.80 4.13 -15.23
N PHE A 424 12.43 4.59 -14.14
CA PHE A 424 11.69 5.15 -13.01
C PHE A 424 10.94 6.43 -13.42
N ASP A 425 11.60 7.33 -14.14
CA ASP A 425 10.97 8.56 -14.65
C ASP A 425 9.79 8.23 -15.59
N ALA A 426 9.95 7.23 -16.47
CA ALA A 426 8.87 6.76 -17.34
C ALA A 426 7.69 6.15 -16.54
N LEU A 427 7.97 5.39 -15.48
CA LEU A 427 6.94 4.87 -14.57
C LEU A 427 6.18 6.03 -13.90
N MET A 428 6.91 7.02 -13.36
CA MET A 428 6.29 8.17 -12.71
C MET A 428 5.43 8.99 -13.68
N GLN A 429 5.91 9.23 -14.90
CA GLN A 429 5.12 9.92 -15.92
C GLN A 429 3.83 9.17 -16.27
N GLN A 430 3.89 7.82 -16.33
CA GLN A 430 2.71 7.00 -16.57
C GLN A 430 1.73 7.06 -15.40
N LEU A 431 2.23 7.02 -14.17
CA LEU A 431 1.41 7.14 -12.95
C LEU A 431 0.73 8.51 -12.88
N GLU A 432 1.47 9.61 -13.07
CA GLU A 432 0.95 10.98 -13.11
C GLU A 432 -0.20 11.12 -14.12
N SER A 433 -0.04 10.59 -15.32
CA SER A 433 -1.10 10.62 -16.34
C SER A 433 -2.35 9.84 -15.91
N ILE A 434 -2.20 8.73 -15.18
CA ILE A 434 -3.33 7.93 -14.69
C ILE A 434 -3.98 8.57 -13.47
N GLU A 435 -3.19 9.26 -12.63
CA GLU A 435 -3.66 10.08 -11.53
C GLU A 435 -4.56 11.21 -12.03
N ASP A 436 -4.16 11.91 -13.10
CA ASP A 436 -4.98 12.93 -13.75
C ASP A 436 -6.28 12.34 -14.33
N ASP A 437 -6.21 11.17 -14.99
CA ASP A 437 -7.40 10.44 -15.48
C ASP A 437 -8.35 10.10 -14.33
N TYR A 438 -7.83 9.65 -13.18
CA TYR A 438 -8.62 9.30 -12.00
C TYR A 438 -9.19 10.54 -11.30
N GLN A 439 -8.43 11.63 -11.19
CA GLN A 439 -8.93 12.90 -10.65
C GLN A 439 -10.11 13.43 -11.49
N ALA A 440 -10.00 13.35 -12.81
CA ALA A 440 -11.07 13.77 -13.73
C ALA A 440 -12.25 12.80 -13.72
N SER A 441 -12.01 11.50 -13.55
CA SER A 441 -13.04 10.45 -13.52
C SER A 441 -12.69 9.34 -12.51
N PRO A 442 -13.18 9.46 -11.26
CA PRO A 442 -12.86 8.50 -10.19
C PRO A 442 -13.70 7.23 -10.33
N ASN A 443 -13.33 6.39 -11.29
CA ASN A 443 -14.01 5.15 -11.64
C ASN A 443 -13.08 3.93 -11.44
N GLN A 444 -13.68 2.74 -11.50
CA GLN A 444 -12.99 1.46 -11.30
C GLN A 444 -11.85 1.24 -12.30
N GLN A 445 -12.05 1.60 -13.56
CA GLN A 445 -11.06 1.41 -14.61
C GLN A 445 -9.79 2.22 -14.32
N ASN A 446 -9.92 3.49 -13.97
CA ASN A 446 -8.78 4.35 -13.69
C ASN A 446 -8.05 3.94 -12.40
N LEU A 447 -8.79 3.56 -11.34
CA LEU A 447 -8.18 3.07 -10.10
C LEU A 447 -7.39 1.76 -10.32
N LEU A 448 -7.97 0.81 -11.07
CA LEU A 448 -7.30 -0.46 -11.36
C LEU A 448 -6.10 -0.27 -12.27
N ARG A 449 -6.19 0.60 -13.29
CA ARG A 449 -5.02 0.97 -14.11
C ARG A 449 -3.88 1.49 -13.26
N MET A 450 -4.18 2.32 -12.25
CA MET A 450 -3.18 2.85 -11.33
C MET A 450 -2.53 1.73 -10.49
N ILE A 451 -3.34 0.87 -9.87
CA ILE A 451 -2.86 -0.27 -9.06
C ILE A 451 -1.99 -1.21 -9.89
N ILE A 452 -2.40 -1.52 -11.12
CA ILE A 452 -1.67 -2.43 -12.01
C ILE A 452 -0.37 -1.78 -12.49
N THR A 453 -0.38 -0.47 -12.78
CA THR A 453 0.82 0.27 -13.15
C THR A 453 1.84 0.26 -12.02
N LEU A 454 1.38 0.41 -10.77
CA LEU A 454 2.24 0.32 -9.59
C LEU A 454 2.78 -1.10 -9.36
N ALA A 455 1.93 -2.12 -9.53
CA ALA A 455 2.24 -3.51 -9.20
C ALA A 455 3.06 -4.24 -10.28
N SER A 456 2.83 -3.95 -11.57
CA SER A 456 3.44 -4.72 -12.68
C SER A 456 4.97 -4.73 -12.70
N PRO A 457 5.66 -3.59 -12.42
CA PRO A 457 7.12 -3.54 -12.35
C PRO A 457 7.76 -4.36 -11.20
N GLN A 458 6.96 -4.72 -10.19
CA GLN A 458 7.45 -5.26 -8.92
C GLN A 458 7.97 -6.69 -9.08
N ALA A 459 9.03 -7.03 -8.32
CA ALA A 459 9.70 -8.33 -8.42
C ALA A 459 8.77 -9.50 -8.08
N GLU A 460 7.84 -9.29 -7.16
CA GLU A 460 6.83 -10.24 -6.71
C GLU A 460 5.89 -10.63 -7.87
N VAL A 461 5.53 -9.66 -8.71
CA VAL A 461 4.64 -9.88 -9.86
C VAL A 461 5.37 -10.57 -11.02
N LYS A 462 6.69 -10.44 -11.13
CA LYS A 462 7.48 -11.16 -12.15
C LYS A 462 7.36 -12.67 -12.00
N THR A 463 7.37 -13.20 -10.78
CA THR A 463 7.19 -14.65 -10.55
C THR A 463 5.79 -15.11 -10.95
N TYR A 464 4.77 -14.31 -10.64
CA TYR A 464 3.39 -14.57 -11.04
C TYR A 464 3.25 -14.58 -12.57
N THR A 465 3.73 -13.55 -13.27
CA THR A 465 3.63 -13.43 -14.73
C THR A 465 4.40 -14.54 -15.46
N GLN A 466 5.53 -15.01 -14.93
CA GLN A 466 6.23 -16.19 -15.46
C GLN A 466 5.40 -17.47 -15.31
N THR A 467 4.77 -17.66 -14.15
CA THR A 467 3.89 -18.82 -13.90
C THR A 467 2.67 -18.78 -14.80
N LEU A 468 2.08 -17.60 -14.99
CA LEU A 468 1.00 -17.34 -15.92
C LEU A 468 1.39 -17.72 -17.36
N LYS A 469 2.57 -17.28 -17.83
CA LYS A 469 3.11 -17.63 -19.16
C LYS A 469 3.31 -19.14 -19.32
N LYS A 470 3.85 -19.83 -18.31
CA LYS A 470 3.96 -21.31 -18.30
C LYS A 470 2.59 -21.99 -18.40
N GLY A 471 1.60 -21.52 -17.65
CA GLY A 471 0.22 -22.01 -17.71
C GLY A 471 -0.41 -21.79 -19.08
N LEU A 472 -0.20 -20.61 -19.67
CA LEU A 472 -0.65 -20.28 -21.03
C LEU A 472 -0.06 -21.21 -22.09
N ASP A 473 1.24 -21.51 -21.96
CA ASP A 473 1.93 -22.44 -22.83
C ASP A 473 1.44 -23.88 -22.68
N LEU A 474 1.15 -24.32 -21.45
CA LEU A 474 0.56 -25.63 -21.16
C LEU A 474 -0.81 -25.75 -21.85
N VAL A 475 -1.73 -24.82 -21.58
CA VAL A 475 -3.05 -24.80 -22.21
C VAL A 475 -2.93 -24.72 -23.73
N GLY A 476 -2.00 -23.90 -24.23
CA GLY A 476 -1.68 -23.79 -25.66
C GLY A 476 -1.19 -25.09 -26.30
N LYS A 477 -0.45 -25.94 -25.58
CA LYS A 477 -0.04 -27.28 -26.06
C LYS A 477 -1.22 -28.24 -26.18
N PHE A 478 -2.20 -28.14 -25.28
CA PHE A 478 -3.41 -28.99 -25.26
C PHE A 478 -4.44 -28.61 -26.33
N ILE A 479 -4.80 -27.32 -26.45
CA ILE A 479 -5.87 -26.86 -27.35
C ILE A 479 -5.38 -26.14 -28.62
N GLY A 480 -4.07 -25.96 -28.76
CA GLY A 480 -3.43 -25.25 -29.88
C GLY A 480 -3.12 -23.78 -29.58
N LYS A 481 -1.93 -23.33 -30.00
CA LYS A 481 -1.43 -21.97 -29.72
C LYS A 481 -2.23 -20.88 -30.48
N GLY A 482 -2.60 -21.11 -31.74
CA GLY A 482 -3.31 -20.14 -32.60
C GLY A 482 -4.74 -20.52 -33.01
N ASN A 483 -5.49 -19.54 -33.55
CA ASN A 483 -6.86 -19.72 -34.09
C ASN A 483 -6.90 -20.69 -35.28
N PHE A 484 -5.84 -20.75 -36.08
CA PHE A 484 -5.70 -21.62 -37.26
C PHE A 484 -4.76 -22.81 -37.06
N SER A 485 -4.44 -23.17 -35.82
CA SER A 485 -3.55 -24.32 -35.61
C SER A 485 -4.22 -25.62 -36.07
N PRO A 486 -3.52 -26.51 -36.80
CA PRO A 486 -4.08 -27.80 -37.24
C PRO A 486 -4.65 -28.61 -36.07
N LYS A 487 -4.02 -28.54 -34.89
CA LYS A 487 -4.52 -29.14 -33.65
C LYS A 487 -5.89 -28.59 -33.23
N ARG A 488 -6.12 -27.28 -33.35
CA ARG A 488 -7.41 -26.64 -33.02
C ARG A 488 -8.48 -26.97 -34.03
N ILE A 489 -8.15 -27.07 -35.32
CA ILE A 489 -9.07 -27.50 -36.38
C ILE A 489 -9.50 -28.96 -36.14
N VAL A 490 -8.53 -29.85 -35.87
CA VAL A 490 -8.77 -31.25 -35.51
C VAL A 490 -9.61 -31.34 -34.24
N LEU A 491 -9.29 -30.62 -33.15
CA LEU A 491 -10.13 -30.58 -31.95
C LEU A 491 -11.54 -30.07 -32.25
N THR A 492 -11.70 -29.11 -33.16
CA THR A 492 -13.01 -28.56 -33.53
C THR A 492 -13.91 -29.60 -34.14
N LEU A 493 -13.38 -30.35 -35.10
CA LEU A 493 -14.07 -31.46 -35.77
C LEU A 493 -14.43 -32.59 -34.78
N ILE A 494 -13.57 -32.82 -33.79
CA ILE A 494 -13.73 -33.85 -32.75
C ILE A 494 -14.82 -33.50 -31.73
N THR A 495 -14.89 -32.24 -31.31
CA THR A 495 -15.87 -31.77 -30.31
C THR A 495 -17.29 -31.56 -30.81
N LEU A 496 -17.55 -31.82 -32.10
CA LEU A 496 -18.92 -31.96 -32.62
C LEU A 496 -19.64 -33.20 -32.03
N ARG A 497 -18.93 -34.10 -31.31
CA ARG A 497 -19.51 -35.16 -30.50
C ARG A 497 -19.58 -34.77 -29.01
N GLY A 498 -20.78 -34.89 -28.42
CA GLY A 498 -21.24 -34.16 -27.24
C GLY A 498 -20.38 -34.22 -25.97
N ALA A 499 -19.76 -35.35 -25.63
CA ALA A 499 -19.06 -35.52 -24.33
C ALA A 499 -17.74 -34.73 -24.20
N LEU A 500 -17.13 -34.29 -25.32
CA LEU A 500 -15.86 -33.54 -25.32
C LEU A 500 -16.04 -32.02 -25.48
N SER A 501 -17.26 -31.61 -25.79
CA SER A 501 -17.62 -30.20 -25.95
C SER A 501 -17.44 -29.40 -24.64
N PRO A 502 -17.86 -29.90 -23.46
CA PRO A 502 -17.69 -29.17 -22.20
C PRO A 502 -16.21 -28.95 -21.85
N ALA A 503 -15.39 -30.00 -21.87
CA ALA A 503 -13.96 -29.94 -21.56
C ALA A 503 -13.20 -28.91 -22.42
N ARG A 504 -13.49 -28.91 -23.74
CA ARG A 504 -12.89 -27.94 -24.66
C ARG A 504 -13.36 -26.52 -24.38
N LYS A 505 -14.65 -26.32 -24.11
CA LYS A 505 -15.19 -24.99 -23.76
C LYS A 505 -14.49 -24.45 -22.52
N THR A 506 -14.36 -25.28 -21.48
CA THR A 506 -13.66 -24.92 -20.24
C THR A 506 -12.18 -24.59 -20.48
N ALA A 507 -11.45 -25.40 -21.25
CA ALA A 507 -10.06 -25.10 -21.59
C ALA A 507 -9.90 -23.80 -22.40
N LEU A 508 -10.83 -23.50 -23.32
CA LEU A 508 -10.86 -22.22 -24.04
C LEU A 508 -11.18 -21.05 -23.10
N HIS A 509 -12.05 -21.28 -22.13
CA HIS A 509 -12.42 -20.29 -21.13
C HIS A 509 -11.21 -19.92 -20.25
N LEU A 510 -10.55 -20.93 -19.69
CA LEU A 510 -9.31 -20.78 -18.94
C LEU A 510 -8.22 -20.09 -19.78
N LYS A 511 -8.07 -20.46 -21.06
CA LYS A 511 -7.11 -19.77 -21.94
C LYS A 511 -7.40 -18.28 -22.03
N ARG A 512 -8.67 -17.88 -22.19
CA ARG A 512 -9.06 -16.46 -22.26
C ARG A 512 -8.70 -15.73 -20.97
N LEU A 513 -9.05 -16.32 -19.82
CA LEU A 513 -8.66 -15.82 -18.50
C LEU A 513 -7.16 -15.52 -18.40
N LEU A 514 -6.33 -16.53 -18.71
CA LEU A 514 -4.87 -16.40 -18.60
C LEU A 514 -4.31 -15.37 -19.61
N VAL A 515 -4.87 -15.28 -20.82
CA VAL A 515 -4.48 -14.25 -21.81
C VAL A 515 -4.83 -12.85 -21.29
N SER A 516 -6.02 -12.66 -20.71
CA SER A 516 -6.44 -11.37 -20.17
C SER A 516 -5.46 -10.86 -19.11
N TYR A 517 -5.11 -11.69 -18.12
CA TYR A 517 -4.13 -11.31 -17.10
C TYR A 517 -2.73 -11.10 -17.69
N SER A 518 -2.28 -11.94 -18.64
CA SER A 518 -0.93 -11.79 -19.20
C SER A 518 -0.81 -10.47 -19.94
N LYS A 519 -1.82 -10.14 -20.76
CA LYS A 519 -1.87 -8.86 -21.47
C LYS A 519 -1.89 -7.70 -20.48
N LEU A 520 -2.70 -7.80 -19.44
CA LEU A 520 -2.83 -6.77 -18.41
C LEU A 520 -1.47 -6.45 -17.78
N PHE A 521 -0.75 -7.44 -17.27
CA PHE A 521 0.55 -7.19 -16.64
C PHE A 521 1.66 -6.83 -17.64
N ASP A 522 1.67 -7.42 -18.84
CA ASP A 522 2.69 -7.12 -19.85
C ASP A 522 2.58 -5.67 -20.38
N GLU A 523 1.38 -5.09 -20.40
CA GLU A 523 1.13 -3.72 -20.88
C GLU A 523 1.72 -2.63 -19.97
N PHE A 524 1.81 -2.90 -18.66
CA PHE A 524 2.27 -1.93 -17.65
C PHE A 524 3.62 -2.29 -17.01
N ASN A 525 4.29 -3.35 -17.48
CA ASN A 525 5.56 -3.76 -16.92
C ASN A 525 6.73 -2.90 -17.44
N ILE A 526 7.45 -2.26 -16.52
CA ILE A 526 8.67 -1.49 -16.78
C ILE A 526 9.80 -2.08 -15.91
N ASP A 527 10.96 -2.37 -16.49
CA ASP A 527 12.09 -2.89 -15.72
C ASP A 527 12.79 -1.78 -14.94
N LEU A 528 12.69 -1.80 -13.61
CA LEU A 528 13.26 -0.75 -12.74
C LEU A 528 14.75 -0.95 -12.40
N LEU A 529 15.26 -2.17 -12.51
CA LEU A 529 16.61 -2.52 -12.07
C LEU A 529 17.51 -2.93 -13.22
N LYS A 530 18.81 -2.61 -13.08
CA LYS A 530 19.84 -3.14 -13.97
C LYS A 530 19.89 -4.68 -13.87
N PRO A 531 20.17 -5.42 -14.95
CA PRO A 531 20.15 -6.89 -14.95
C PRO A 531 21.01 -7.53 -13.85
N GLU A 532 22.18 -6.95 -13.56
CA GLU A 532 23.11 -7.42 -12.53
C GLU A 532 22.53 -7.28 -11.10
N ALA A 533 21.85 -6.16 -10.81
CA ALA A 533 21.18 -5.92 -9.54
C ALA A 533 19.93 -6.81 -9.40
N ALA A 534 19.18 -6.97 -10.49
CA ALA A 534 18.03 -7.88 -10.54
C ALA A 534 18.44 -9.35 -10.31
N ALA A 535 19.60 -9.77 -10.82
CA ALA A 535 20.12 -11.13 -10.62
C ALA A 535 20.53 -11.39 -9.16
N LYS A 536 21.15 -10.42 -8.49
CA LYS A 536 21.52 -10.54 -7.05
C LYS A 536 20.29 -10.73 -6.16
N LEU A 537 19.21 -9.99 -6.43
CA LEU A 537 17.93 -10.12 -5.70
C LEU A 537 17.29 -11.50 -5.86
N GLN A 538 17.47 -12.17 -7.02
CA GLN A 538 16.96 -13.53 -7.24
C GLN A 538 17.78 -14.60 -6.51
N THR A 539 19.06 -14.34 -6.22
CA THR A 539 19.94 -15.27 -5.51
C THR A 539 19.93 -15.09 -3.98
N GLU A 540 19.56 -13.90 -3.49
CA GLU A 540 19.61 -13.53 -2.07
C GLU A 540 18.23 -13.46 -1.40
N ALA A 541 17.15 -13.86 -2.09
CA ALA A 541 15.81 -13.89 -1.51
C ALA A 541 15.81 -14.70 -0.19
N PRO A 542 15.38 -14.10 0.94
CA PRO A 542 15.49 -14.74 2.24
C PRO A 542 14.63 -16.01 2.25
N LYS A 543 15.26 -17.15 2.54
CA LYS A 543 14.52 -18.35 2.91
C LYS A 543 13.83 -18.06 4.25
N PRO A 544 12.52 -18.34 4.40
CA PRO A 544 11.83 -18.10 5.65
C PRO A 544 12.37 -19.08 6.70
N ASN A 545 13.35 -18.65 7.50
CA ASN A 545 13.74 -19.35 8.71
C ASN A 545 12.81 -18.90 9.83
N ALA A 546 12.10 -19.86 10.42
CA ALA A 546 11.01 -19.63 11.37
C ALA A 546 11.44 -19.18 12.78
N GLU A 547 12.71 -18.80 13.01
CA GLU A 547 13.25 -18.65 14.37
C GLU A 547 14.02 -17.35 14.68
N GLU A 548 14.14 -16.39 13.76
CA GLU A 548 14.78 -15.10 14.09
C GLU A 548 13.75 -14.03 14.48
N LYS A 549 13.75 -13.69 15.78
CA LYS A 549 13.10 -12.49 16.31
C LYS A 549 13.85 -11.22 15.87
N GLU A 550 13.06 -10.23 15.47
CA GLU A 550 13.28 -8.78 15.63
C GLU A 550 14.11 -7.96 14.62
N SER A 551 14.54 -8.50 13.49
CA SER A 551 14.85 -7.64 12.33
C SER A 551 14.47 -8.32 11.03
N SER A 552 13.32 -7.92 10.46
CA SER A 552 12.99 -8.30 9.08
C SER A 552 14.15 -7.92 8.15
N PRO A 553 14.55 -8.78 7.19
CA PRO A 553 15.59 -8.42 6.24
C PRO A 553 15.20 -7.12 5.51
N PRO A 554 16.17 -6.25 5.18
CA PRO A 554 15.89 -4.99 4.50
C PRO A 554 15.13 -5.25 3.19
N PRO A 555 14.16 -4.39 2.83
CA PRO A 555 13.36 -4.60 1.63
C PRO A 555 14.24 -4.59 0.37
N PRO A 556 13.89 -5.38 -0.65
CA PRO A 556 14.67 -5.48 -1.88
C PRO A 556 14.69 -4.13 -2.61
N VAL A 557 15.89 -3.66 -2.96
CA VAL A 557 16.09 -2.38 -3.67
C VAL A 557 15.26 -2.34 -4.94
N GLY A 558 14.53 -1.24 -5.16
CA GLY A 558 13.70 -1.02 -6.35
C GLY A 558 12.33 -1.72 -6.34
N GLY A 559 11.96 -2.37 -5.23
CA GLY A 559 10.59 -2.84 -4.99
C GLY A 559 9.72 -1.77 -4.31
N LEU A 560 8.40 -1.98 -4.31
CA LEU A 560 7.42 -1.07 -3.69
C LEU A 560 7.71 -0.83 -2.21
N MET A 561 8.10 -1.89 -1.48
CA MET A 561 8.51 -1.79 -0.08
C MET A 561 9.73 -0.89 0.10
N HIS A 562 10.74 -0.98 -0.79
CA HIS A 562 11.91 -0.08 -0.75
C HIS A 562 11.49 1.38 -0.94
N PHE A 563 10.73 1.66 -1.99
CA PHE A 563 10.29 3.02 -2.30
C PHE A 563 9.39 3.63 -1.23
N SER A 564 8.60 2.80 -0.54
CA SER A 564 7.66 3.30 0.47
C SER A 564 8.29 3.39 1.87
N THR A 565 9.40 2.70 2.16
CA THR A 565 9.99 2.67 3.51
C THR A 565 11.41 3.22 3.55
N VAL A 566 12.30 2.69 2.70
CA VAL A 566 13.70 3.11 2.64
C VAL A 566 13.80 4.50 2.02
N SER A 567 13.27 4.66 0.81
CA SER A 567 13.30 5.95 0.09
C SER A 567 12.61 7.06 0.89
N HIS A 568 11.50 6.72 1.56
CA HIS A 568 10.76 7.61 2.46
C HIS A 568 11.55 8.08 3.70
N SER A 569 12.42 7.21 4.20
CA SER A 569 13.19 7.50 5.42
C SER A 569 14.41 8.40 5.17
N ILE A 570 14.91 8.49 3.94
CA ILE A 570 16.19 9.16 3.62
C ILE A 570 16.24 10.59 4.18
N SER A 571 15.17 11.36 4.02
CA SER A 571 15.14 12.77 4.46
C SER A 571 15.14 12.96 5.98
N ARG A 572 14.82 11.92 6.77
CA ARG A 572 14.72 12.02 8.24
C ARG A 572 15.88 11.36 8.99
N GLN A 573 16.75 10.62 8.30
CA GLN A 573 17.90 9.95 8.91
C GLN A 573 18.92 10.96 9.44
N VAL A 574 19.20 12.00 8.63
CA VAL A 574 20.13 13.08 8.96
C VAL A 574 19.65 14.37 8.28
N LEU A 575 19.79 15.52 8.96
CA LEU A 575 19.57 16.81 8.32
C LEU A 575 20.88 17.19 7.61
N GLY A 576 20.88 17.12 6.29
CA GLY A 576 22.07 17.43 5.48
C GLY A 576 22.59 18.87 5.73
N ASP A 577 23.88 19.09 5.45
CA ASP A 577 24.59 20.34 5.76
C ASP A 577 23.86 21.59 5.26
N GLU A 578 23.26 21.54 4.07
CA GLU A 578 22.52 22.65 3.50
C GLU A 578 21.25 22.98 4.31
N ALA A 579 20.43 21.98 4.61
CA ALA A 579 19.20 22.15 5.39
C ALA A 579 19.51 22.64 6.82
N MET A 580 20.55 22.08 7.44
CA MET A 580 21.02 22.51 8.77
C MET A 580 21.49 23.96 8.77
N ARG A 581 22.28 24.37 7.76
CA ARG A 581 22.74 25.76 7.61
C ARG A 581 21.59 26.75 7.47
N LEU A 582 20.56 26.39 6.70
CA LEU A 582 19.36 27.22 6.52
C LEU A 582 18.55 27.34 7.81
N LEU A 583 18.35 26.23 8.52
CA LEU A 583 17.68 26.22 9.83
C LEU A 583 18.41 27.10 10.84
N ARG A 584 19.75 26.95 10.94
CA ARG A 584 20.60 27.77 11.81
C ARG A 584 20.50 29.25 11.46
N SER A 585 20.54 29.61 10.17
CA SER A 585 20.36 30.99 9.71
C SER A 585 19.03 31.59 10.15
N SER A 586 17.94 30.80 10.16
CA SER A 586 16.64 31.25 10.65
C SER A 586 16.66 31.55 12.15
N ILE A 587 17.34 30.74 12.95
CA ILE A 587 17.46 30.88 14.41
C ILE A 587 18.23 32.16 14.77
N ASP A 588 19.37 32.37 14.10
CA ASP A 588 20.30 33.46 14.38
C ASP A 588 19.77 34.83 13.96
N THR A 589 18.93 34.89 12.92
CA THR A 589 18.40 36.16 12.40
C THR A 589 17.33 36.72 13.36
N PRO A 590 17.23 38.05 13.60
CA PRO A 590 16.14 38.64 14.37
C PRO A 590 14.76 38.43 13.69
N LEU A 591 13.66 38.57 14.43
CA LEU A 591 12.33 38.67 13.82
C LEU A 591 12.23 40.05 13.16
N LYS A 592 11.98 40.08 11.84
CA LYS A 592 11.57 41.33 11.18
C LYS A 592 10.16 41.67 11.64
N LYS A 593 9.97 42.93 12.05
CA LYS A 593 8.66 43.44 12.48
C LYS A 593 7.68 43.50 11.34
#